data_AF-A0A5C8DWL7-F1
#
_entry.id   AF-A0A5C8DWL7-F1
#
_cell.length_a   1.000
_cell.length_b   1.000
_cell.length_c   1.000
_cell.angle_alpha   90.00
_cell.angle_beta   90.00
_cell.angle_gamma   90.00
#
_symmetry.space_group_name_H-M   'P 1'
#
loop_
_entity.id
_entity.type
_entity.pdbx_description
1 polymer ?
#
loop_
_entity_poly.entity_id
_entity_poly.type
_entity_poly.pdbx_seq_one_letter_code
_entity_poly.pdbx_strand_id
1 'polypeptide(L)'
;MKKIIFLFFILFIFNSCSNELITVVDEYNPLYQVRAIPGNASIKINFWSGILASDFAGFNLYISTTQTFTNALLNSSGGYPTIPFSTHARSNITLTFPTTGGLTYNNGTLYYVSVTAYGTNDLAEGGKIETRIDSIIPVVPRQQQNGTPTGFTITPNSTVAYTGGVIKSYGVQSNFDAITVFTNNNITTTSESYAVGGLYIASNTTTLYKLWITSSGSTYATHTQADKCNTI
;
A
#
# COMPACT_ATOMS: atom_id res chain seq x y z
N MET A 1 -58.93 19.36 -12.93
CA MET A 1 -57.53 19.29 -13.40
C MET A 1 -56.56 20.01 -12.44
N LYS A 2 -56.50 19.59 -11.16
CA LYS A 2 -55.53 20.11 -10.15
C LYS A 2 -54.69 19.01 -9.49
N LYS A 3 -54.95 17.73 -9.81
CA LYS A 3 -54.29 16.56 -9.21
C LYS A 3 -53.08 16.05 -10.01
N ILE A 4 -52.87 16.53 -11.24
CA ILE A 4 -51.77 16.07 -12.12
C ILE A 4 -50.48 16.90 -11.95
N ILE A 5 -50.60 18.16 -11.52
CA ILE A 5 -49.42 19.05 -11.31
C ILE A 5 -48.64 18.68 -10.05
N PHE A 6 -49.30 18.15 -9.02
CA PHE A 6 -48.64 17.75 -7.78
C PHE A 6 -47.77 16.48 -7.94
N LEU A 7 -48.09 15.62 -8.90
CA LEU A 7 -47.34 14.39 -9.16
C LEU A 7 -46.00 14.67 -9.88
N PHE A 8 -45.93 15.71 -10.71
CA PHE A 8 -44.68 16.14 -11.36
C PHE A 8 -43.70 16.81 -10.38
N PHE A 9 -44.21 17.57 -9.39
CA PHE A 9 -43.36 18.17 -8.35
C PHE A 9 -42.70 17.12 -7.46
N ILE A 10 -43.41 16.02 -7.15
CA ILE A 10 -42.86 14.90 -6.37
C ILE A 10 -41.79 14.14 -7.16
N LEU A 11 -41.94 14.00 -8.48
CA LEU A 11 -40.95 13.33 -9.33
C LEU A 11 -39.62 14.10 -9.45
N PHE A 12 -39.67 15.44 -9.37
CA PHE A 12 -38.47 16.29 -9.34
C PHE A 12 -37.75 16.21 -7.98
N ILE A 13 -38.49 16.15 -6.87
CA ILE A 13 -37.89 16.05 -5.53
C ILE A 13 -37.18 14.70 -5.34
N PHE A 14 -37.71 13.58 -5.87
CA PHE A 14 -37.02 12.30 -5.78
C PHE A 14 -35.83 12.15 -6.75
N ASN A 15 -35.77 12.89 -7.85
CA ASN A 15 -34.57 12.97 -8.69
C ASN A 15 -33.51 13.90 -8.09
N SER A 16 -33.90 15.01 -7.44
CA SER A 16 -32.94 15.90 -6.78
C SER A 16 -32.36 15.29 -5.49
N CYS A 17 -33.13 14.49 -4.75
CA CYS A 17 -32.64 13.78 -3.56
C CYS A 17 -31.84 12.50 -3.90
N SER A 18 -31.83 12.05 -5.15
CA SER A 18 -31.00 10.90 -5.58
C SER A 18 -29.55 11.30 -5.90
N ASN A 19 -29.23 12.60 -6.01
CA ASN A 19 -27.87 13.07 -6.29
C ASN A 19 -27.05 13.43 -5.03
N GLU A 20 -27.63 13.35 -3.83
CA GLU A 20 -26.95 13.66 -2.56
C GLU A 20 -26.81 12.47 -1.60
N LEU A 21 -27.15 11.25 -2.06
CA LEU A 21 -26.95 10.02 -1.29
C LEU A 21 -25.63 9.30 -1.68
N ILE A 22 -24.55 10.05 -1.88
CA ILE A 22 -23.18 9.53 -2.00
C ILE A 22 -22.27 10.39 -1.10
N THR A 23 -22.50 10.48 0.21
CA THR A 23 -21.50 11.03 1.16
C THR A 23 -21.89 10.85 2.63
N VAL A 24 -22.14 9.63 3.11
CA VAL A 24 -22.10 9.38 4.58
C VAL A 24 -21.53 8.01 4.97
N VAL A 25 -21.10 7.18 4.00
CA VAL A 25 -20.53 5.84 4.30
C VAL A 25 -18.99 5.85 4.33
N ASP A 26 -18.33 6.98 4.08
CA ASP A 26 -16.86 7.03 3.99
C ASP A 26 -16.16 7.75 5.14
N GLU A 27 -16.88 8.21 6.16
CA GLU A 27 -16.31 8.98 7.28
C GLU A 27 -15.39 8.14 8.20
N TYR A 28 -15.41 6.82 8.04
CA TYR A 28 -14.60 5.88 8.82
C TYR A 28 -13.43 5.26 8.04
N ASN A 29 -13.31 5.49 6.74
CA ASN A 29 -12.11 5.08 6.00
C ASN A 29 -11.13 6.25 5.92
N PRO A 30 -9.81 6.00 6.05
CA PRO A 30 -8.84 7.04 5.76
C PRO A 30 -9.05 7.53 4.34
N LEU A 31 -9.14 8.85 4.13
CA LEU A 31 -9.42 9.46 2.84
C LEU A 31 -8.49 8.93 1.73
N TYR A 32 -7.25 8.63 2.10
CA TYR A 32 -6.21 8.06 1.26
C TYR A 32 -5.37 7.05 2.05
N GLN A 33 -4.78 6.07 1.36
CA GLN A 33 -3.76 5.18 1.91
C GLN A 33 -2.60 5.01 0.93
N VAL A 34 -1.38 5.09 1.43
CA VAL A 34 -0.16 4.74 0.67
C VAL A 34 0.50 3.55 1.35
N ARG A 35 0.93 2.57 0.55
CA ARG A 35 1.70 1.42 1.00
C ARG A 35 2.94 1.26 0.13
N ALA A 36 4.09 0.99 0.71
CA ALA A 36 5.27 0.61 -0.07
C ALA A 36 5.35 -0.92 -0.23
N ILE A 37 5.65 -1.38 -1.44
CA ILE A 37 5.86 -2.78 -1.79
C ILE A 37 7.34 -2.93 -2.15
N PRO A 38 8.15 -3.61 -1.31
CA PRO A 38 9.52 -3.92 -1.66
C PRO A 38 9.58 -5.07 -2.67
N GLY A 39 10.44 -4.95 -3.68
CA GLY A 39 10.78 -6.01 -4.61
C GLY A 39 12.28 -6.24 -4.68
N ASN A 40 12.72 -7.10 -5.61
CA ASN A 40 14.14 -7.30 -5.88
C ASN A 40 14.70 -6.04 -6.55
N ALA A 41 15.60 -5.34 -5.87
CA ALA A 41 16.20 -4.07 -6.34
C ALA A 41 15.16 -3.05 -6.85
N SER A 42 13.96 -3.06 -6.26
CA SER A 42 12.83 -2.24 -6.71
C SER A 42 11.90 -1.89 -5.56
N ILE A 43 11.21 -0.76 -5.71
CA ILE A 43 10.20 -0.29 -4.77
C ILE A 43 8.98 0.11 -5.60
N LYS A 44 7.80 -0.32 -5.16
CA LYS A 44 6.53 0.17 -5.70
C LYS A 44 5.75 0.85 -4.58
N ILE A 45 4.86 1.75 -4.94
CA ILE A 45 3.82 2.23 -4.04
C ILE A 45 2.47 1.76 -4.54
N ASN A 46 1.61 1.44 -3.60
CA ASN A 46 0.21 1.24 -3.82
C ASN A 46 -0.53 2.40 -3.16
N PHE A 47 -1.18 3.22 -3.98
CA PHE A 47 -2.02 4.32 -3.56
C PHE A 47 -3.49 3.91 -3.70
N TRP A 48 -4.23 4.08 -2.61
CA TRP A 48 -5.67 3.90 -2.57
C TRP A 48 -6.34 5.22 -2.17
N SER A 49 -7.40 5.57 -2.89
CA SER A 49 -8.27 6.71 -2.56
C SER A 49 -9.69 6.23 -2.29
N GLY A 50 -10.20 6.53 -1.09
CA GLY A 50 -11.59 6.32 -0.71
C GLY A 50 -12.50 7.38 -1.33
N ILE A 51 -11.99 8.60 -1.46
CA ILE A 51 -12.71 9.71 -2.09
C ILE A 51 -12.87 9.44 -3.58
N LEU A 52 -14.11 9.58 -4.05
CA LEU A 52 -14.46 9.81 -5.46
C LEU A 52 -14.00 11.22 -5.85
N ALA A 53 -12.68 11.47 -5.81
CA ALA A 53 -12.14 12.78 -6.07
C ALA A 53 -12.04 13.01 -7.58
N SER A 54 -12.57 14.16 -8.02
CA SER A 54 -12.26 14.78 -9.31
C SER A 54 -10.74 14.84 -9.51
N ASP A 55 -10.30 14.22 -10.61
CA ASP A 55 -9.04 14.39 -11.33
C ASP A 55 -7.76 14.60 -10.50
N PHE A 56 -7.16 13.50 -10.03
CA PHE A 56 -5.72 13.51 -9.76
C PHE A 56 -4.96 13.83 -11.06
N ALA A 57 -4.19 14.90 -11.04
CA ALA A 57 -3.35 15.33 -12.15
C ALA A 57 -1.99 14.63 -12.12
N GLY A 58 -1.53 14.11 -10.97
CA GLY A 58 -0.31 13.33 -10.88
C GLY A 58 0.18 13.08 -9.45
N PHE A 59 1.36 12.47 -9.35
CA PHE A 59 2.02 12.15 -8.09
C PHE A 59 3.48 12.61 -8.11
N ASN A 60 3.93 13.17 -6.98
CA ASN A 60 5.34 13.38 -6.72
C ASN A 60 5.84 12.24 -5.85
N LEU A 61 6.87 11.54 -6.31
CA LEU A 61 7.49 10.43 -5.59
C LEU A 61 8.76 10.92 -4.92
N TYR A 62 8.94 10.64 -3.64
CA TYR A 62 10.12 11.01 -2.88
C TYR A 62 10.78 9.76 -2.34
N ILE A 63 12.12 9.70 -2.41
CA ILE A 63 12.91 8.61 -1.84
C ILE A 63 14.22 9.15 -1.29
N SER A 64 14.66 8.61 -0.16
CA SER A 64 15.92 8.96 0.49
C SER A 64 16.37 7.81 1.38
N THR A 65 17.67 7.72 1.67
CA THR A 65 18.19 6.83 2.74
C THR A 65 18.09 7.47 4.12
N THR A 66 17.54 8.69 4.21
CA THR A 66 17.22 9.40 5.44
C THR A 66 15.74 9.79 5.43
N GLN A 67 15.16 10.13 6.58
CA GLN A 67 13.76 10.60 6.65
C GLN A 67 13.59 12.02 6.08
N THR A 68 14.66 12.64 5.59
CA THR A 68 14.65 13.95 4.97
C THR A 68 14.67 13.78 3.45
N PHE A 69 13.71 14.41 2.79
CA PHE A 69 13.61 14.45 1.34
C PHE A 69 14.11 15.79 0.82
N THR A 70 14.99 15.73 -0.19
CA THR A 70 15.54 16.95 -0.80
C THR A 70 14.79 17.33 -2.08
N ASN A 71 14.47 16.36 -2.93
CA ASN A 71 13.73 16.57 -4.18
C ASN A 71 12.83 15.37 -4.48
N ALA A 72 11.73 15.62 -5.18
CA ALA A 72 10.95 14.56 -5.80
C ALA A 72 11.71 13.95 -6.99
N LEU A 73 11.42 12.69 -7.27
CA LEU A 73 11.92 11.99 -8.43
C LEU A 73 11.30 12.54 -9.70
N LEU A 74 12.13 12.70 -10.72
CA LEU A 74 11.73 13.10 -12.05
C LEU A 74 11.72 11.87 -12.98
N ASN A 75 10.83 11.89 -13.96
CA ASN A 75 10.83 10.95 -15.07
C ASN A 75 12.03 11.20 -16.01
N SER A 76 12.20 10.35 -17.02
CA SER A 76 13.29 10.45 -18.00
C SER A 76 13.32 11.76 -18.80
N SER A 77 12.21 12.50 -18.83
CA SER A 77 12.08 13.80 -19.50
C SER A 77 12.27 14.99 -18.55
N GLY A 78 12.66 14.76 -17.29
CA GLY A 78 12.86 15.80 -16.28
C GLY A 78 11.56 16.37 -15.68
N GLY A 79 10.40 15.78 -15.98
CA GLY A 79 9.12 16.16 -15.38
C GLY A 79 8.72 15.23 -14.23
N TYR A 80 7.70 15.58 -13.46
CA TYR A 80 7.17 14.68 -12.42
C TYR A 80 6.51 13.42 -13.03
N PRO A 81 6.47 12.28 -12.31
CA PRO A 81 5.74 11.10 -12.72
C PRO A 81 4.22 11.38 -12.80
N THR A 82 3.75 11.80 -13.96
CA THR A 82 2.33 11.98 -14.23
C THR A 82 1.69 10.62 -14.48
N ILE A 83 0.62 10.29 -13.76
CA ILE A 83 -0.24 9.16 -14.15
C ILE A 83 -1.33 9.73 -15.05
N PRO A 84 -1.45 9.27 -16.31
CA PRO A 84 -2.58 9.63 -17.12
C PRO A 84 -3.85 9.01 -16.53
N PHE A 85 -4.82 9.86 -16.17
CA PHE A 85 -6.22 9.60 -15.78
C PHE A 85 -6.54 9.13 -14.35
N SER A 86 -7.65 9.68 -13.83
CA SER A 86 -8.56 9.03 -12.88
C SER A 86 -9.95 9.64 -13.01
N THR A 87 -10.87 8.97 -13.71
CA THR A 87 -12.30 9.25 -13.63
C THR A 87 -12.82 9.09 -12.19
N HIS A 88 -14.03 9.58 -11.89
CA HIS A 88 -14.68 9.60 -10.57
C HIS A 88 -14.95 8.23 -9.91
N ALA A 89 -13.97 7.34 -9.82
CA ALA A 89 -14.07 6.03 -9.20
C ALA A 89 -12.93 5.81 -8.19
N ARG A 90 -13.24 5.06 -7.14
CA ARG A 90 -12.24 4.59 -6.17
C ARG A 90 -11.11 3.92 -6.92
N SER A 91 -9.92 4.49 -6.78
CA SER A 91 -8.76 4.08 -7.57
C SER A 91 -7.73 3.37 -6.69
N ASN A 92 -7.24 2.24 -7.20
CA ASN A 92 -6.11 1.54 -6.65
C ASN A 92 -4.97 1.58 -7.69
N ILE A 93 -3.96 2.39 -7.41
CA ILE A 93 -2.91 2.72 -8.35
C ILE A 93 -1.59 2.15 -7.82
N THR A 94 -0.90 1.35 -8.64
CA THR A 94 0.45 0.90 -8.31
C THR A 94 1.46 1.60 -9.20
N LEU A 95 2.34 2.41 -8.59
CA LEU A 95 3.46 3.05 -9.27
C LEU A 95 4.78 2.37 -8.89
N THR A 96 5.66 2.18 -9.86
CA THR A 96 7.03 1.72 -9.61
C THR A 96 7.96 2.92 -9.52
N PHE A 97 8.79 2.96 -8.48
CA PHE A 97 9.84 3.97 -8.38
C PHE A 97 10.81 3.85 -9.56
N PRO A 98 11.09 4.95 -10.29
CA PRO A 98 11.93 4.89 -11.48
C PRO A 98 13.39 4.61 -11.14
N THR A 99 14.05 3.76 -11.93
CA THR A 99 15.50 3.51 -11.84
C THR A 99 16.33 4.42 -12.77
N THR A 100 15.68 5.34 -13.47
CA THR A 100 16.32 6.26 -14.42
C THR A 100 17.09 7.36 -13.69
N GLY A 101 18.15 7.88 -14.33
CA GLY A 101 18.94 9.01 -13.78
C GLY A 101 19.98 8.63 -12.73
N GLY A 102 20.46 7.37 -12.72
CA GLY A 102 21.48 6.91 -11.76
C GLY A 102 20.93 6.39 -10.44
N LEU A 103 19.60 6.26 -10.32
CA LEU A 103 18.93 5.71 -9.14
C LEU A 103 18.87 4.18 -9.22
N THR A 104 19.74 3.52 -8.45
CA THR A 104 19.70 2.06 -8.25
C THR A 104 19.29 1.73 -6.83
N TYR A 105 18.33 0.83 -6.67
CA TYR A 105 17.89 0.37 -5.35
C TYR A 105 18.61 -0.91 -4.97
N ASN A 106 19.31 -0.90 -3.84
CA ASN A 106 20.05 -2.06 -3.36
C ASN A 106 19.20 -2.87 -2.39
N ASN A 107 19.22 -4.19 -2.55
CA ASN A 107 18.58 -5.08 -1.58
C ASN A 107 19.24 -4.94 -0.21
N GLY A 108 18.44 -4.95 0.85
CA GLY A 108 18.90 -4.83 2.24
C GLY A 108 19.16 -3.38 2.69
N THR A 109 19.17 -2.41 1.79
CA THR A 109 19.28 -0.99 2.14
C THR A 109 17.94 -0.43 2.58
N LEU A 110 17.93 0.33 3.69
CA LEU A 110 16.76 1.07 4.13
C LEU A 110 16.57 2.34 3.30
N TYR A 111 15.39 2.45 2.71
CA TYR A 111 14.92 3.66 2.08
C TYR A 111 13.69 4.15 2.83
N TYR A 112 13.49 5.46 2.83
CA TYR A 112 12.26 6.11 3.21
C TYR A 112 11.62 6.61 1.93
N VAL A 113 10.33 6.33 1.76
CA VAL A 113 9.55 6.83 0.64
C VAL A 113 8.40 7.68 1.12
N SER A 114 8.07 8.69 0.34
CA SER A 114 6.90 9.55 0.56
C SER A 114 6.28 9.88 -0.79
N VAL A 115 5.00 10.22 -0.78
CA VAL A 115 4.25 10.52 -2.01
C VAL A 115 3.40 11.73 -1.73
N THR A 116 3.33 12.67 -2.67
CA THR A 116 2.25 13.66 -2.67
C THR A 116 1.41 13.45 -3.92
N ALA A 117 0.09 13.58 -3.76
CA ALA A 117 -0.84 13.55 -4.87
C ALA A 117 -1.28 14.99 -5.13
N TYR A 118 -1.34 15.39 -6.40
CA TYR A 118 -1.86 16.69 -6.79
C TYR A 118 -2.93 16.52 -7.86
N GLY A 119 -3.96 17.35 -7.81
CA GLY A 119 -5.11 17.30 -8.71
C GLY A 119 -5.83 18.62 -8.80
N THR A 120 -6.76 18.70 -9.75
CA THR A 120 -7.66 19.83 -9.91
C THR A 120 -9.03 19.40 -9.43
N ASN A 121 -9.58 20.09 -8.43
CA ASN A 121 -10.96 19.90 -8.03
C ASN A 121 -11.76 21.10 -8.53
N ASP A 122 -12.59 20.90 -9.55
CA ASP A 122 -13.45 21.95 -10.10
C ASP A 122 -14.51 22.44 -9.09
N LEU A 123 -14.72 21.73 -7.97
CA LEU A 123 -15.63 22.09 -6.89
C LEU A 123 -14.95 22.87 -5.74
N ALA A 124 -13.63 22.99 -5.74
CA ALA A 124 -12.90 23.79 -4.74
C ALA A 124 -12.54 25.17 -5.33
N GLU A 125 -12.96 26.25 -4.66
CA GLU A 125 -12.54 27.62 -5.00
C GLU A 125 -10.99 27.69 -5.01
N GLY A 126 -10.40 27.73 -6.22
CA GLY A 126 -8.95 27.75 -6.41
C GLY A 126 -8.37 26.58 -7.22
N GLY A 127 -9.16 25.56 -7.56
CA GLY A 127 -8.89 24.61 -8.65
C GLY A 127 -7.64 23.74 -8.52
N LYS A 128 -6.94 23.71 -7.39
CA LYS A 128 -5.76 22.84 -7.16
C LYS A 128 -5.77 22.30 -5.73
N ILE A 129 -5.75 20.98 -5.59
CA ILE A 129 -5.54 20.31 -4.32
C ILE A 129 -4.19 19.60 -4.42
N GLU A 130 -3.17 20.13 -3.72
CA GLU A 130 -1.99 19.34 -3.37
C GLU A 130 -2.23 18.79 -1.96
N THR A 131 -2.59 17.51 -1.88
CA THR A 131 -2.69 16.86 -0.57
C THR A 131 -1.35 16.24 -0.26
N ARG A 132 -0.65 16.83 0.70
CA ARG A 132 0.53 16.21 1.28
C ARG A 132 0.07 14.95 2.03
N ILE A 133 0.48 13.79 1.54
CA ILE A 133 0.27 12.54 2.26
C ILE A 133 1.47 12.45 3.21
N ASP A 134 1.26 12.82 4.47
CA ASP A 134 2.29 12.84 5.51
C ASP A 134 2.72 11.43 5.97
N SER A 135 2.95 10.51 5.04
CA SER A 135 3.46 9.17 5.33
C SER A 135 4.90 9.00 4.82
N ILE A 136 5.84 9.10 5.76
CA ILE A 136 7.22 8.64 5.54
C ILE A 136 7.24 7.14 5.81
N ILE A 137 7.34 6.35 4.73
CA ILE A 137 7.22 4.89 4.78
C ILE A 137 8.62 4.29 4.67
N PRO A 138 9.18 3.70 5.74
CA PRO A 138 10.38 2.87 5.65
C PRO A 138 10.13 1.63 4.78
N VAL A 139 11.03 1.36 3.85
CA VAL A 139 10.97 0.22 2.94
C VAL A 139 12.37 -0.31 2.66
N VAL A 140 12.51 -1.64 2.63
CA VAL A 140 13.77 -2.32 2.32
C VAL A 140 13.54 -3.25 1.13
N PRO A 141 14.06 -2.92 -0.07
CA PRO A 141 14.11 -3.83 -1.20
C PRO A 141 14.76 -5.14 -0.80
N ARG A 142 14.22 -6.24 -1.30
CA ARG A 142 14.69 -7.58 -0.97
C ARG A 142 14.30 -8.56 -2.06
N GLN A 143 15.19 -9.50 -2.31
CA GLN A 143 14.93 -10.56 -3.27
C GLN A 143 13.99 -11.60 -2.66
N GLN A 144 13.02 -12.07 -3.47
CA GLN A 144 12.26 -13.26 -3.17
C GLN A 144 13.12 -14.50 -3.46
N GLN A 145 13.18 -15.43 -2.52
CA GLN A 145 13.97 -16.64 -2.57
C GLN A 145 13.03 -17.85 -2.47
N ASN A 146 13.35 -18.93 -3.17
CA ASN A 146 12.62 -20.19 -3.04
C ASN A 146 13.26 -21.05 -1.95
N GLY A 147 12.43 -21.76 -1.19
CA GLY A 147 12.82 -22.61 -0.08
C GLY A 147 12.31 -22.12 1.27
N THR A 148 12.86 -22.69 2.33
CA THR A 148 12.52 -22.33 3.71
C THR A 148 13.68 -21.55 4.34
N PRO A 149 13.45 -20.33 4.85
CA PRO A 149 14.48 -19.56 5.53
C PRO A 149 14.97 -20.27 6.79
N THR A 150 16.22 -20.01 7.17
CA THR A 150 16.79 -20.51 8.42
C THR A 150 15.97 -20.03 9.62
N GLY A 151 15.74 -20.93 10.59
CA GLY A 151 14.96 -20.64 11.79
C GLY A 151 13.45 -20.87 11.64
N PHE A 152 12.97 -21.26 10.46
CA PHE A 152 11.60 -21.73 10.28
C PHE A 152 11.50 -23.24 10.36
N THR A 153 10.52 -23.73 11.11
CA THR A 153 10.10 -25.13 11.10
C THR A 153 8.68 -25.19 10.53
N ILE A 154 8.55 -25.79 9.35
CA ILE A 154 7.26 -25.99 8.68
C ILE A 154 6.87 -27.45 8.83
N THR A 155 5.78 -27.70 9.56
CA THR A 155 5.17 -29.03 9.69
C THR A 155 3.88 -29.02 8.87
N PRO A 156 3.87 -29.59 7.64
CA PRO A 156 2.70 -29.58 6.78
C PRO A 156 1.44 -30.08 7.50
N ASN A 157 0.32 -29.40 7.24
CA ASN A 157 -0.99 -29.65 7.85
C ASN A 157 -1.06 -29.48 9.38
N SER A 158 -0.03 -28.90 10.00
CA SER A 158 0.01 -28.65 11.44
C SER A 158 0.40 -27.21 11.73
N THR A 159 1.69 -26.89 11.63
CA THR A 159 2.23 -25.64 12.17
C THR A 159 3.32 -25.04 11.29
N VAL A 160 3.48 -23.72 11.41
CA VAL A 160 4.60 -22.94 10.93
C VAL A 160 5.17 -22.21 12.14
N ALA A 161 6.39 -22.53 12.52
CA ALA A 161 7.06 -21.93 13.68
C ALA A 161 8.30 -21.15 13.26
N TYR A 162 8.59 -20.07 13.98
CA TYR A 162 9.83 -19.32 13.85
C TYR A 162 10.57 -19.34 15.20
N THR A 163 11.75 -19.95 15.22
CA THR A 163 12.52 -20.12 16.46
C THR A 163 13.30 -18.87 16.86
N GLY A 164 13.49 -17.93 15.92
CA GLY A 164 14.28 -16.73 16.12
C GLY A 164 13.52 -15.54 16.71
N GLY A 165 12.22 -15.69 17.02
CA GLY A 165 11.37 -14.59 17.48
C GLY A 165 9.87 -14.90 17.36
N VAL A 166 9.10 -13.91 16.94
CA VAL A 166 7.64 -14.00 16.85
C VAL A 166 7.17 -14.17 15.41
N ILE A 167 5.99 -14.73 15.22
CA ILE A 167 5.37 -14.99 13.91
C ILE A 167 3.87 -14.70 13.95
N LYS A 168 3.36 -14.19 12.83
CA LYS A 168 1.94 -13.95 12.60
C LYS A 168 1.51 -14.46 11.24
N SER A 169 0.39 -15.18 11.21
CA SER A 169 -0.29 -15.57 9.98
C SER A 169 -1.23 -14.46 9.49
N TYR A 170 -1.21 -14.23 8.18
CA TYR A 170 -2.13 -13.35 7.44
C TYR A 170 -3.09 -14.16 6.55
N GLY A 171 -3.21 -15.46 6.81
CA GLY A 171 -4.09 -16.34 6.06
C GLY A 171 -3.64 -16.61 4.63
N VAL A 172 -4.53 -17.20 3.85
CA VAL A 172 -4.27 -17.56 2.45
C VAL A 172 -4.28 -16.31 1.58
N GLN A 173 -3.20 -16.11 0.82
CA GLN A 173 -3.02 -14.95 -0.06
C GLN A 173 -2.87 -15.40 -1.52
N SER A 174 -3.30 -14.54 -2.43
CA SER A 174 -3.24 -14.78 -3.88
C SER A 174 -1.85 -14.58 -4.47
N ASN A 175 -0.99 -13.81 -3.80
CA ASN A 175 0.38 -13.55 -4.22
C ASN A 175 1.27 -13.16 -3.03
N PHE A 176 2.59 -13.25 -3.21
CA PHE A 176 3.57 -12.90 -2.18
C PHE A 176 3.42 -11.46 -1.70
N ASP A 177 3.15 -10.50 -2.58
CA ASP A 177 3.14 -9.06 -2.26
C ASP A 177 1.81 -8.53 -1.70
N ALA A 178 0.83 -9.38 -1.45
CA ALA A 178 -0.52 -8.99 -1.00
C ALA A 178 -0.55 -8.24 0.35
N ILE A 179 0.40 -8.55 1.25
CA ILE A 179 0.54 -7.89 2.56
C ILE A 179 1.81 -7.06 2.60
N THR A 180 1.66 -5.75 2.85
CA THR A 180 2.71 -4.74 2.69
C THR A 180 2.95 -3.88 3.93
N VAL A 181 2.02 -3.86 4.87
CA VAL A 181 2.12 -3.10 6.13
C VAL A 181 2.17 -4.08 7.29
N PHE A 182 3.14 -3.88 8.18
CA PHE A 182 3.35 -4.70 9.35
C PHE A 182 3.33 -3.80 10.59
N THR A 183 2.36 -4.00 11.47
CA THR A 183 2.37 -3.40 12.81
C THR A 183 2.65 -4.51 13.82
N ASN A 184 3.88 -4.52 14.34
CA ASN A 184 4.40 -5.61 15.18
C ASN A 184 4.11 -5.45 16.68
N ASN A 185 3.32 -4.47 17.10
CA ASN A 185 3.41 -3.99 18.48
C ASN A 185 2.83 -4.95 19.54
N ASN A 186 2.11 -6.02 19.18
CA ASN A 186 1.46 -6.91 20.15
C ASN A 186 1.58 -8.43 19.82
N ILE A 187 2.48 -8.85 18.93
CA ILE A 187 2.61 -10.28 18.58
C ILE A 187 3.53 -10.98 19.59
N THR A 188 3.05 -12.05 20.22
CA THR A 188 3.81 -12.87 21.19
C THR A 188 3.95 -14.34 20.77
N THR A 189 3.28 -14.75 19.70
CA THR A 189 3.24 -16.13 19.21
C THR A 189 4.53 -16.50 18.49
N THR A 190 5.03 -17.72 18.72
CA THR A 190 6.21 -18.29 18.05
C THR A 190 5.85 -19.36 17.01
N SER A 191 4.57 -19.73 16.94
CA SER A 191 4.03 -20.67 15.96
C SER A 191 2.60 -20.31 15.56
N GLU A 192 2.25 -20.60 14.32
CA GLU A 192 0.94 -20.37 13.71
C GLU A 192 0.46 -21.61 12.97
N SER A 193 -0.83 -21.70 12.68
CA SER A 193 -1.40 -22.82 11.92
C SER A 193 -0.90 -22.83 10.47
N TYR A 194 -0.58 -24.03 9.97
CA TYR A 194 -0.19 -24.22 8.58
C TYR A 194 -1.37 -24.06 7.62
N ALA A 195 -1.14 -23.38 6.49
CA ALA A 195 -2.06 -23.31 5.36
C ALA A 195 -1.31 -23.25 4.03
N VAL A 196 -1.75 -24.02 3.04
CA VAL A 196 -1.29 -23.86 1.65
C VAL A 196 -1.83 -22.54 1.10
N GLY A 197 -0.95 -21.74 0.51
CA GLY A 197 -1.20 -20.35 0.16
C GLY A 197 -1.06 -19.38 1.34
N GLY A 198 -0.75 -19.89 2.54
CA GLY A 198 -0.62 -19.11 3.76
C GLY A 198 0.57 -18.16 3.71
N LEU A 199 0.35 -16.90 4.08
CA LEU A 199 1.38 -15.88 4.20
C LEU A 199 1.65 -15.55 5.67
N TYR A 200 2.92 -15.57 6.03
CA TYR A 200 3.40 -15.41 7.39
C TYR A 200 4.45 -14.31 7.43
N ILE A 201 4.41 -13.49 8.46
CA ILE A 201 5.51 -12.59 8.79
C ILE A 201 6.07 -13.01 10.13
N ALA A 202 7.38 -13.23 10.16
CA ALA A 202 8.10 -13.48 11.39
C ALA A 202 9.15 -12.41 11.60
N SER A 203 9.40 -12.05 12.84
CA SER A 203 10.38 -11.03 13.15
C SER A 203 11.01 -11.21 14.51
N ASN A 204 12.16 -10.58 14.69
CA ASN A 204 12.72 -10.27 16.00
C ASN A 204 13.18 -8.81 16.00
N THR A 205 14.05 -8.44 16.94
CA THR A 205 14.55 -7.06 17.05
C THR A 205 15.33 -6.60 15.83
N THR A 206 15.96 -7.50 15.08
CA THR A 206 16.85 -7.15 13.96
C THR A 206 16.30 -7.59 12.61
N THR A 207 15.67 -8.75 12.53
CA THR A 207 15.39 -9.43 11.27
C THR A 207 13.90 -9.59 11.06
N LEU A 208 13.44 -9.32 9.83
CA LEU A 208 12.06 -9.54 9.39
C LEU A 208 12.05 -10.51 8.23
N TYR A 209 11.29 -11.59 8.38
CA TYR A 209 10.98 -12.56 7.35
C TYR A 209 9.55 -12.42 6.90
N LYS A 210 9.35 -12.56 5.60
CA LYS A 210 8.06 -12.82 4.99
C LYS A 210 8.14 -14.17 4.31
N LEU A 211 7.23 -15.07 4.64
CA LEU A 211 7.18 -16.44 4.14
C LEU A 211 5.80 -16.66 3.52
N TRP A 212 5.76 -17.19 2.31
CA TRP A 212 4.55 -17.64 1.64
C TRP A 212 4.69 -19.10 1.29
N ILE A 213 3.78 -19.92 1.80
CA ILE A 213 3.75 -21.35 1.52
C ILE A 213 2.84 -21.56 0.31
N THR A 214 3.34 -22.21 -0.73
CA THR A 214 2.58 -22.56 -1.93
C THR A 214 2.45 -24.08 -2.05
N SER A 215 1.65 -24.55 -3.00
CA SER A 215 1.56 -25.99 -3.29
C SER A 215 2.88 -26.58 -3.82
N SER A 216 3.75 -25.75 -4.39
CA SER A 216 5.03 -26.13 -4.96
C SER A 216 6.23 -25.94 -4.03
N GLY A 217 6.00 -25.47 -2.80
CA GLY A 217 7.06 -25.25 -1.82
C GLY A 217 6.84 -23.98 -1.00
N SER A 218 7.90 -23.19 -0.84
CA SER A 218 7.84 -21.93 -0.09
C SER A 218 8.65 -20.87 -0.79
N THR A 219 8.19 -19.63 -0.68
CA THR A 219 8.89 -18.44 -1.13
C THR A 219 9.06 -17.53 0.07
N TYR A 220 10.23 -16.93 0.23
CA TYR A 220 10.49 -16.03 1.34
C TYR A 220 11.31 -14.82 0.93
N ALA A 221 11.30 -13.80 1.78
CA ALA A 221 12.19 -12.66 1.67
C ALA A 221 12.56 -12.18 3.07
N THR A 222 13.78 -11.64 3.24
CA THR A 222 14.31 -11.22 4.53
C THR A 222 15.06 -9.90 4.46
N HIS A 223 15.15 -9.18 5.59
CA HIS A 223 16.03 -8.03 5.78
C HIS A 223 16.38 -7.83 7.27
N THR A 224 17.42 -7.04 7.54
CA THR A 224 18.00 -6.80 8.88
C THR A 224 17.61 -5.45 9.51
N GLN A 225 16.58 -4.80 9.00
CA GLN A 225 16.05 -3.52 9.50
C GLN A 225 14.65 -3.67 10.14
N ALA A 226 14.42 -4.75 10.90
CA ALA A 226 13.10 -5.01 11.47
C ALA A 226 12.62 -3.89 12.40
N ASP A 227 13.49 -3.36 13.26
CA ASP A 227 13.20 -2.23 14.15
C ASP A 227 12.76 -0.96 13.42
N LYS A 228 13.13 -0.80 12.14
CA LYS A 228 12.74 0.35 11.30
C LYS A 228 11.49 0.12 10.45
N CYS A 229 11.17 -1.12 10.09
CA CYS A 229 10.06 -1.46 9.20
C CYS A 229 8.85 -2.11 9.91
N ASN A 230 8.93 -2.29 11.24
CA ASN A 230 7.89 -2.92 12.07
C ASN A 230 6.78 -1.97 12.54
N THR A 231 6.87 -0.68 12.20
CA THR A 231 5.98 0.38 12.67
C THR A 231 5.64 1.34 11.53
N ILE A 232 4.44 1.17 10.98
CA ILE A 232 3.64 2.23 10.35
C ILE A 232 2.18 1.99 10.68
#